data_AF-A0A9W6WC24-F1
#
_entry.id   AF-A0A9W6WC24-F1
#
_cell.length_a   1.000
_cell.length_b   1.000
_cell.length_c   1.000
_cell.angle_alpha   90.00
_cell.angle_beta   90.00
_cell.angle_gamma   90.00
#
_symmetry.space_group_name_H-M   'P 1'
#
loop_
_entity.id
_entity.type
_entity.pdbx_description
1 polymer ?
#
loop_
_entity_poly.entity_id
_entity_poly.type
_entity_poly.pdbx_seq_one_letter_code
_entity_poly.pdbx_strand_id
1 'polypeptide(L)'
;MSMSTGEPLPWLRKVVSGGGPLKVFEPHGRALRHRLAGIPGRRRDRARPVAERVRRQRPAEPGDLASRLVARLRGCGPEFFLDAVMRLLARDGNQGAQGHRMLLDADGHTVVQGVMWRDPSDPDPLFVVARRLGEDRAVGSALLAELVTAMAAQPTARGCVVTTGRFSDEARAYAAGVSGVDLRLIGQRELGELMVAHRFGVALTLDVDESFFEIG
;
A
#
# COMPACT_ATOMS: atom_id res chain seq x y z
N MET A 1 33.56 -6.38 1.81
CA MET A 1 32.63 -7.53 1.82
C MET A 1 31.31 -7.06 1.25
N SER A 2 30.94 -7.53 0.06
CA SER A 2 29.75 -7.10 -0.68
C SER A 2 28.56 -7.96 -0.21
N MET A 3 27.55 -7.35 0.41
CA MET A 3 26.35 -8.07 0.84
C MET A 3 25.42 -8.29 -0.36
N SER A 4 25.17 -9.57 -0.62
CA SER A 4 24.27 -10.07 -1.65
C SER A 4 22.83 -9.62 -1.40
N THR A 5 22.22 -9.03 -2.43
CA THR A 5 20.79 -8.81 -2.58
C THR A 5 20.04 -10.15 -2.45
N GLY A 6 19.41 -10.41 -1.30
CA GLY A 6 18.39 -11.46 -1.21
C GLY A 6 18.20 -12.20 0.11
N GLU A 7 19.10 -12.09 1.09
CA GLU A 7 18.86 -12.78 2.37
C GLU A 7 18.00 -11.94 3.33
N PRO A 8 16.84 -12.46 3.79
CA PRO A 8 16.03 -11.77 4.78
C PRO A 8 16.78 -11.65 6.12
N LEU A 9 16.54 -10.55 6.84
CA LEU A 9 17.21 -10.24 8.11
C LEU A 9 17.10 -11.40 9.12
N PRO A 10 18.12 -11.67 9.96
CA PRO A 10 18.15 -12.85 10.83
C PRO A 10 16.95 -13.01 11.77
N TRP A 11 16.40 -11.91 12.28
CA TRP A 11 15.21 -11.91 13.14
C TRP A 11 13.93 -12.27 12.37
N LEU A 12 13.90 -12.01 11.06
CA LEU A 12 12.78 -12.30 10.18
C LEU A 12 12.53 -13.81 10.05
N ARG A 13 13.58 -14.63 10.18
CA ARG A 13 13.45 -16.10 10.22
C ARG A 13 12.66 -16.58 11.43
N LYS A 14 12.71 -15.87 12.56
CA LYS A 14 11.95 -16.20 13.78
C LYS A 14 10.47 -15.81 13.69
N VAL A 15 10.13 -14.73 12.97
CA VAL A 15 8.74 -14.37 12.63
C VAL A 15 8.08 -15.48 11.80
N VAL A 16 8.89 -16.12 10.96
CA VAL A 16 8.45 -17.05 9.91
C VAL A 16 8.34 -18.50 10.38
N SER A 17 9.12 -18.89 11.40
CA SER A 17 9.17 -20.28 11.88
C SER A 17 7.87 -20.79 12.53
N GLY A 18 6.84 -19.96 12.69
CA GLY A 18 5.54 -20.33 13.26
C GLY A 18 4.42 -20.64 12.24
N GLY A 19 4.61 -20.40 10.94
CA GLY A 19 3.51 -20.55 9.98
C GLY A 19 3.95 -20.68 8.53
N GLY A 20 3.90 -21.91 8.00
CA GLY A 20 3.91 -22.24 6.57
C GLY A 20 5.11 -21.74 5.74
N PRO A 21 5.28 -22.22 4.49
CA PRO A 21 6.31 -21.70 3.61
C PRO A 21 5.99 -20.24 3.23
N LEU A 22 6.97 -19.35 3.43
CA LEU A 22 6.96 -17.98 2.94
C LEU A 22 6.66 -17.95 1.44
N LYS A 23 5.62 -17.19 1.05
CA LYS A 23 5.55 -16.66 -0.31
C LYS A 23 6.19 -15.28 -0.31
N VAL A 24 7.50 -15.24 -0.52
CA VAL A 24 8.19 -13.99 -0.87
C VAL A 24 7.67 -13.58 -2.25
N PHE A 25 6.79 -12.59 -2.29
CA PHE A 25 6.27 -12.06 -3.54
C PHE A 25 7.26 -11.05 -4.12
N GLU A 26 7.81 -11.37 -5.29
CA GLU A 26 8.52 -10.36 -6.08
C GLU A 26 7.52 -9.25 -6.47
N PRO A 27 7.91 -7.96 -6.34
CA PRO A 27 7.03 -6.87 -6.71
C PRO A 27 6.60 -7.02 -8.17
N HIS A 28 5.28 -6.97 -8.40
CA HIS A 28 4.69 -6.95 -9.73
C HIS A 28 5.39 -5.89 -10.60
N GLY A 29 6.21 -6.35 -11.57
CA GLY A 29 6.99 -5.50 -12.47
C GLY A 29 8.33 -6.04 -13.00
N ARG A 30 8.96 -7.06 -12.37
CA ARG A 30 10.20 -7.67 -12.91
C ARG A 30 9.94 -8.80 -13.92
N ALA A 31 9.02 -9.73 -13.62
CA ALA A 31 8.70 -10.85 -14.50
C ALA A 31 8.16 -10.42 -15.89
N LEU A 32 7.46 -9.28 -15.96
CA LEU A 32 6.92 -8.77 -17.22
C LEU A 32 8.02 -8.18 -18.13
N ARG A 33 9.09 -7.61 -17.56
CA ARG A 33 10.21 -7.05 -18.35
C ARG A 33 11.04 -8.14 -19.01
N HIS A 34 11.25 -9.26 -18.33
CA HIS A 34 12.02 -10.38 -18.88
C HIS A 34 11.24 -11.20 -19.92
N ARG A 35 9.90 -11.24 -19.82
CA ARG A 35 9.01 -11.89 -20.82
C ARG A 35 8.68 -11.01 -22.03
N LEU A 36 8.79 -9.68 -21.91
CA LEU A 36 8.54 -8.74 -23.02
C LEU A 36 9.80 -8.38 -23.82
N ALA A 37 11.00 -8.80 -23.39
CA ALA A 37 12.26 -8.49 -24.05
C ALA A 37 12.50 -9.25 -25.37
N GLY A 38 11.59 -10.14 -25.80
CA GLY A 38 11.81 -11.04 -26.94
C GLY A 38 10.61 -11.29 -27.86
N ILE A 39 9.55 -10.49 -27.83
CA ILE A 39 8.37 -10.69 -28.70
C ILE A 39 8.39 -9.68 -29.86
N PRO A 40 8.61 -10.11 -31.12
CA PRO A 40 8.43 -9.26 -32.29
C PRO A 40 6.94 -8.93 -32.46
N GLY A 41 6.65 -7.68 -32.81
CA GLY A 41 5.31 -7.10 -32.73
C GLY A 41 4.20 -7.88 -33.44
N ARG A 42 3.05 -7.97 -32.78
CA ARG A 42 1.75 -8.09 -33.46
C ARG A 42 0.76 -7.07 -32.91
N ARG A 43 0.18 -6.35 -33.85
CA ARG A 43 -0.89 -5.36 -33.64
C ARG A 43 -2.20 -6.08 -33.27
N ARG A 44 -2.81 -5.53 -32.20
CA ARG A 44 -4.24 -5.32 -31.91
C ARG A 44 -5.16 -6.53 -31.76
N ASP A 45 -5.63 -6.70 -30.53
CA ASP A 45 -7.08 -6.76 -30.28
C ASP A 45 -7.50 -5.61 -29.34
N ARG A 46 -8.69 -5.07 -29.60
CA ARG A 46 -9.19 -3.78 -29.12
C ARG A 46 -9.52 -3.77 -27.62
N ALA A 47 -8.57 -3.38 -26.78
CA ALA A 47 -8.91 -2.63 -25.56
C ALA A 47 -8.95 -1.14 -25.93
N ARG A 48 -10.09 -0.47 -25.75
CA ARG A 48 -10.20 0.99 -25.93
C ARG A 48 -9.11 1.69 -25.11
N PRO A 49 -8.32 2.61 -25.70
CA PRO A 49 -7.30 3.35 -24.96
C PRO A 49 -7.91 4.04 -23.73
N VAL A 50 -7.21 4.02 -22.59
CA VAL A 50 -7.63 4.76 -21.38
C VAL A 50 -7.90 6.24 -21.70
N ALA A 51 -7.14 6.81 -22.64
CA ALA A 51 -7.32 8.17 -23.15
C ALA A 51 -8.74 8.47 -23.68
N GLU A 52 -9.45 7.47 -24.21
CA GLU A 52 -10.80 7.66 -24.76
C GLU A 52 -11.89 7.60 -23.69
N ARG A 53 -11.61 7.05 -22.50
CA ARG A 53 -12.56 7.06 -21.36
C ARG A 53 -12.59 8.41 -20.63
N VAL A 54 -11.52 9.20 -20.74
CA VAL A 54 -11.31 10.42 -19.94
C VAL A 54 -11.87 11.67 -20.62
N ARG A 55 -12.11 11.64 -21.94
CA ARG A 55 -12.56 12.79 -22.76
C ARG A 55 -13.93 13.42 -22.40
N ARG A 56 -14.63 12.93 -21.38
CA ARG A 56 -15.95 13.47 -20.96
C ARG A 56 -16.12 13.68 -19.46
N GLN A 57 -15.06 13.64 -18.66
CA GLN A 57 -15.19 13.85 -17.22
C GLN A 57 -14.81 15.29 -16.87
N ARG A 58 -15.80 16.07 -16.41
CA ARG A 58 -15.60 17.28 -15.60
C ARG A 58 -14.52 16.96 -14.54
N PRO A 59 -13.59 17.87 -14.22
CA PRO A 59 -12.60 17.63 -13.17
C PRO A 59 -13.34 17.10 -11.94
N ALA A 60 -12.96 15.89 -11.51
CA ALA A 60 -13.54 15.31 -10.32
C ALA A 60 -13.09 16.17 -9.15
N GLU A 61 -14.05 16.65 -8.34
CA GLU A 61 -13.73 17.28 -7.07
C GLU A 61 -12.81 16.34 -6.26
N PRO A 62 -11.81 16.83 -5.54
CA PRO A 62 -10.82 15.98 -4.85
C PRO A 62 -11.45 14.88 -3.98
N GLY A 63 -12.60 15.17 -3.34
CA GLY A 63 -13.36 14.21 -2.55
C GLY A 63 -14.05 13.09 -3.35
N ASP A 64 -14.46 13.37 -4.59
CA ASP A 64 -15.00 12.36 -5.52
C ASP A 64 -13.87 11.43 -6.00
N LEU A 65 -12.71 12.01 -6.35
CA LEU A 65 -11.56 11.23 -6.81
C LEU A 65 -11.03 10.29 -5.73
N ALA A 66 -10.86 10.78 -4.50
CA ALA A 66 -10.40 9.99 -3.36
C ALA A 66 -11.31 8.78 -3.11
N SER A 67 -12.62 8.99 -3.05
CA SER A 67 -13.61 7.92 -2.84
C SER A 67 -13.59 6.88 -3.96
N ARG A 68 -13.50 7.32 -5.23
CA ARG A 68 -13.40 6.43 -6.40
C ARG A 68 -12.14 5.58 -6.39
N LEU A 69 -11.00 6.15 -5.98
CA LEU A 69 -9.73 5.41 -5.88
C LEU A 69 -9.82 4.29 -4.83
N VAL A 70 -10.38 4.59 -3.65
CA VAL A 70 -10.57 3.59 -2.59
C VAL A 70 -11.55 2.51 -3.02
N ALA A 71 -12.66 2.88 -3.69
CA ALA A 71 -13.61 1.92 -4.24
C ALA A 71 -12.95 0.98 -5.26
N ARG A 72 -11.99 1.47 -6.07
CA ARG A 72 -11.21 0.59 -6.97
C ARG A 72 -10.30 -0.36 -6.21
N LEU A 73 -9.62 0.11 -5.16
CA LEU A 73 -8.79 -0.76 -4.32
C LEU A 73 -9.60 -1.88 -3.65
N ARG A 74 -10.86 -1.62 -3.25
CA ARG A 74 -11.78 -2.64 -2.70
C ARG A 74 -12.05 -3.78 -3.68
N GLY A 75 -12.08 -3.50 -4.98
CA GLY A 75 -12.32 -4.48 -6.04
C GLY A 75 -11.06 -5.24 -6.48
N CYS A 76 -9.89 -4.89 -5.97
CA CYS A 76 -8.63 -5.55 -6.32
C CYS A 76 -8.42 -6.84 -5.51
N GLY A 77 -7.55 -7.72 -6.03
CA GLY A 77 -7.10 -8.91 -5.30
C GLY A 77 -6.28 -8.55 -4.04
N PRO A 78 -6.21 -9.47 -3.06
CA PRO A 78 -5.51 -9.25 -1.79
C PRO A 78 -4.04 -8.86 -1.94
N GLU A 79 -3.32 -9.56 -2.81
CA GLU A 79 -1.91 -9.28 -3.06
C GLU A 79 -1.68 -7.89 -3.64
N PHE A 80 -2.45 -7.52 -4.68
CA PHE A 80 -2.37 -6.20 -5.28
C PHE A 80 -2.68 -5.10 -4.27
N PHE A 81 -3.71 -5.30 -3.43
CA PHE A 81 -4.08 -4.33 -2.41
C PHE A 81 -2.94 -4.11 -1.41
N LEU A 82 -2.36 -5.19 -0.89
CA LEU A 82 -1.23 -5.09 0.04
C LEU A 82 -0.03 -4.39 -0.62
N ASP A 83 0.38 -4.79 -1.82
CA ASP A 83 1.50 -4.14 -2.52
C ASP A 83 1.21 -2.66 -2.80
N ALA A 84 -0.03 -2.31 -3.19
CA ALA A 84 -0.44 -0.93 -3.41
C ALA A 84 -0.34 -0.08 -2.15
N VAL A 85 -0.83 -0.59 -1.01
CA VAL A 85 -0.73 0.06 0.30
C VAL A 85 0.74 0.27 0.67
N MET A 86 1.57 -0.77 0.55
CA MET A 86 2.98 -0.70 0.92
C MET A 86 3.75 0.29 0.03
N ARG A 87 3.42 0.38 -1.27
CA ARG A 87 4.00 1.39 -2.19
C ARG A 87 3.55 2.80 -1.84
N LEU A 88 2.28 2.98 -1.45
CA LEU A 88 1.77 4.28 -1.04
C LEU A 88 2.46 4.77 0.24
N LEU A 89 2.59 3.91 1.25
CA LEU A 89 3.32 4.21 2.49
C LEU A 89 4.79 4.54 2.23
N ALA A 90 5.42 3.88 1.26
CA ALA A 90 6.82 4.15 0.90
C ALA A 90 6.96 5.56 0.30
N ARG A 91 6.00 5.98 -0.54
CA ARG A 91 5.95 7.35 -1.07
C ARG A 91 5.69 8.39 0.02
N ASP A 92 4.74 8.11 0.89
CA ASP A 92 4.37 9.00 1.99
C ASP A 92 5.53 9.23 2.97
N GLY A 93 6.28 8.17 3.27
CA GLY A 93 7.50 8.25 4.09
C GLY A 93 8.75 8.73 3.34
N ASN A 94 8.64 9.21 2.10
CA ASN A 94 9.76 9.65 1.26
C ASN A 94 10.85 8.59 1.00
N GLN A 95 10.51 7.30 1.04
CA GLN A 95 11.43 6.18 0.84
C GLN A 95 11.60 5.81 -0.66
N GLY A 96 11.17 6.69 -1.56
CA GLY A 96 11.19 6.45 -3.00
C GLY A 96 10.17 5.41 -3.48
N ALA A 97 10.18 5.11 -4.78
CA ALA A 97 9.14 4.28 -5.41
C ALA A 97 9.16 2.80 -4.99
N GLN A 98 10.29 2.30 -4.48
CA GLN A 98 10.42 0.93 -4.00
C GLN A 98 10.48 0.86 -2.47
N GLY A 99 11.10 1.83 -1.79
CA GLY A 99 11.41 1.71 -0.37
C GLY A 99 12.16 0.41 -0.06
N HIS A 100 12.36 0.12 1.23
CA HIS A 100 12.67 -1.24 1.62
C HIS A 100 11.45 -1.85 2.30
N ARG A 101 10.89 -2.88 1.65
CA ARG A 101 9.65 -3.51 2.08
C ARG A 101 9.62 -4.97 1.71
N MET A 102 8.78 -5.72 2.41
CA MET A 102 8.48 -7.10 2.07
C MET A 102 7.03 -7.44 2.44
N LEU A 103 6.40 -8.19 1.55
CA LEU A 103 5.07 -8.76 1.76
C LEU A 103 5.24 -10.13 2.41
N LEU A 104 4.51 -10.36 3.50
CA LEU A 104 4.54 -11.60 4.27
C LEU A 104 3.31 -12.46 3.98
N ASP A 105 2.13 -11.85 4.06
CA ASP A 105 0.86 -12.56 3.93
C ASP A 105 -0.26 -11.64 3.42
N ALA A 106 -0.52 -11.72 2.12
CA ALA A 106 -1.59 -10.97 1.49
C ALA A 106 -3.00 -11.48 1.85
N ASP A 107 -3.13 -12.77 2.17
CA ASP A 107 -4.41 -13.42 2.46
C ASP A 107 -4.87 -13.12 3.90
N GLY A 108 -3.94 -12.75 4.77
CA GLY A 108 -4.22 -12.23 6.11
C GLY A 108 -4.51 -13.30 7.15
N HIS A 109 -3.91 -14.47 6.97
CA HIS A 109 -3.85 -15.55 7.95
C HIS A 109 -2.98 -15.17 9.16
N THR A 110 -1.95 -14.36 8.94
CA THR A 110 -1.15 -13.73 9.98
C THR A 110 -1.61 -12.29 10.22
N VAL A 111 -1.27 -11.78 11.39
CA VAL A 111 -1.56 -10.40 11.80
C VAL A 111 -0.74 -9.42 10.97
N VAL A 112 0.57 -9.65 10.93
CA VAL A 112 1.54 -8.80 10.21
C VAL A 112 1.63 -9.26 8.77
N GLN A 113 1.09 -8.45 7.87
CA GLN A 113 0.98 -8.77 6.45
C GLN A 113 2.16 -8.21 5.64
N GLY A 114 2.78 -7.14 6.11
CA GLY A 114 3.95 -6.54 5.49
C GLY A 114 4.87 -5.88 6.51
N VAL A 115 6.12 -5.69 6.13
CA VAL A 115 7.13 -5.01 6.93
C VAL A 115 7.85 -3.99 6.04
N MET A 116 8.14 -2.80 6.57
CA MET A 116 8.85 -1.72 5.87
C MET A 116 9.99 -1.16 6.73
N TRP A 117 11.08 -0.73 6.11
CA TRP A 117 12.25 -0.16 6.79
C TRP A 117 12.84 0.99 5.98
N ARG A 118 13.37 2.01 6.67
CA ARG A 118 13.98 3.18 6.02
C ARG A 118 15.23 2.79 5.23
N ASP A 119 16.00 1.86 5.78
CA ASP A 119 17.21 1.31 5.20
C ASP A 119 17.45 -0.11 5.76
N PRO A 120 18.29 -0.95 5.14
CA PRO A 120 18.48 -2.35 5.55
C PRO A 120 18.95 -2.57 7.00
N SER A 121 19.45 -1.53 7.66
CA SER A 121 19.90 -1.55 9.06
C SER A 121 18.91 -0.87 10.03
N ASP A 122 17.73 -0.44 9.57
CA ASP A 122 16.72 0.23 10.40
C ASP A 122 16.35 -0.66 11.60
N PRO A 123 16.69 -0.25 12.84
CA PRO A 123 16.45 -1.06 14.02
C PRO A 123 14.98 -1.05 14.45
N ASP A 124 14.13 -0.22 13.81
CA ASP A 124 12.72 -0.03 14.16
C ASP A 124 11.82 -0.07 12.89
N PRO A 125 11.66 -1.26 12.29
CA PRO A 125 10.88 -1.44 11.07
C PRO A 125 9.38 -1.22 11.33
N LEU A 126 8.66 -0.68 10.36
CA LEU A 126 7.21 -0.51 10.41
C LEU A 126 6.49 -1.82 10.08
N PHE A 127 5.67 -2.32 11.01
CA PHE A 127 4.76 -3.44 10.75
C PHE A 127 3.47 -2.93 10.12
N VAL A 128 2.99 -3.62 9.08
CA VAL A 128 1.84 -3.19 8.30
C VAL A 128 0.78 -4.28 8.25
N VAL A 129 -0.46 -3.87 8.52
CA VAL A 129 -1.68 -4.69 8.38
C VAL A 129 -2.61 -3.98 7.40
N ALA A 130 -3.12 -4.70 6.41
CA ALA A 130 -3.95 -4.14 5.36
C ALA A 130 -5.28 -4.90 5.24
N ARG A 131 -6.37 -4.30 5.72
CA ARG A 131 -7.72 -4.91 5.69
C ARG A 131 -8.58 -4.32 4.58
N ARG A 132 -8.87 -5.14 3.57
CA ARG A 132 -9.82 -4.80 2.51
C ARG A 132 -11.24 -5.11 2.99
N LEU A 133 -11.96 -4.06 3.37
CA LEU A 133 -13.32 -4.13 3.88
C LEU A 133 -14.29 -3.34 3.00
N GLY A 134 -15.57 -3.68 3.09
CA GLY A 134 -16.65 -2.85 2.54
C GLY A 134 -16.73 -1.48 3.25
N GLU A 135 -17.31 -0.50 2.58
CA GLU A 135 -17.44 0.88 3.07
C GLU A 135 -18.15 0.97 4.44
N ASP A 136 -19.15 0.12 4.64
CA ASP A 136 -19.94 0.10 5.86
C ASP A 136 -19.33 -0.73 7.01
N ARG A 137 -18.14 -1.31 6.78
CA ARG A 137 -17.46 -2.18 7.73
C ARG A 137 -16.33 -1.44 8.44
N ALA A 138 -16.16 -1.77 9.70
CA ALA A 138 -15.15 -1.16 10.57
C ALA A 138 -14.12 -2.19 11.05
N VAL A 139 -12.87 -1.75 11.18
CA VAL A 139 -11.85 -2.42 11.99
C VAL A 139 -12.08 -2.05 13.45
N GLY A 140 -12.15 -3.07 14.31
CA GLY A 140 -12.27 -2.92 15.77
C GLY A 140 -10.92 -3.00 16.49
N SER A 141 -10.93 -2.73 17.79
CA SER A 141 -9.74 -2.73 18.66
C SER A 141 -9.03 -4.08 18.76
N ALA A 142 -9.75 -5.20 18.55
CA ALA A 142 -9.17 -6.54 18.60
C ALA A 142 -7.97 -6.71 17.65
N LEU A 143 -8.07 -6.20 16.41
CA LEU A 143 -6.98 -6.29 15.44
C LEU A 143 -5.76 -5.45 15.88
N LEU A 144 -6.00 -4.29 16.48
CA LEU A 144 -4.94 -3.42 16.99
C LEU A 144 -4.22 -4.09 18.17
N ALA A 145 -4.97 -4.70 19.09
CA ALA A 145 -4.39 -5.44 20.21
C ALA A 145 -3.55 -6.64 19.74
N GLU A 146 -4.01 -7.35 18.72
CA GLU A 146 -3.27 -8.43 18.07
C GLU A 146 -1.94 -7.94 17.47
N LEU A 147 -1.98 -6.78 16.79
CA LEU A 147 -0.79 -6.16 16.23
C LEU A 147 0.19 -5.70 17.32
N VAL A 148 -0.30 -5.06 18.39
CA VAL A 148 0.55 -4.66 19.53
C VAL A 148 1.21 -5.87 20.16
N THR A 149 0.50 -6.99 20.27
CA THR A 149 1.05 -8.25 20.79
C THR A 149 2.17 -8.78 19.89
N ALA A 150 1.97 -8.73 18.56
CA ALA A 150 3.01 -9.12 17.60
C ALA A 150 4.23 -8.19 17.62
N MET A 151 4.02 -6.89 17.85
CA MET A 151 5.08 -5.89 17.98
C MET A 151 5.88 -6.10 19.27
N ALA A 152 5.24 -6.39 20.40
CA ALA A 152 5.91 -6.65 21.67
C ALA A 152 6.87 -7.86 21.62
N ALA A 153 6.63 -8.80 20.70
CA ALA A 153 7.50 -9.95 20.47
C ALA A 153 8.72 -9.65 19.57
N GLN A 154 8.85 -8.42 19.05
CA GLN A 154 9.82 -8.04 18.03
C GLN A 154 10.47 -6.66 18.34
N PRO A 155 11.60 -6.30 17.71
CA PRO A 155 12.26 -5.02 17.95
C PRO A 155 11.57 -3.90 17.13
N THR A 156 10.27 -3.71 17.28
CA THR A 156 9.58 -2.58 16.65
C THR A 156 8.57 -1.95 17.60
N ALA A 157 8.58 -0.62 17.64
CA ALA A 157 7.56 0.17 18.28
C ALA A 157 6.54 0.72 17.27
N ARG A 158 6.68 0.44 15.96
CA ARG A 158 5.93 1.10 14.89
C ARG A 158 4.99 0.14 14.18
N GLY A 159 3.69 0.44 14.23
CA GLY A 159 2.63 -0.28 13.54
C GLY A 159 1.79 0.64 12.65
N CYS A 160 1.33 0.12 11.51
CA CYS A 160 0.38 0.80 10.65
C CYS A 160 -0.75 -0.15 10.25
N VAL A 161 -1.98 0.24 10.55
CA VAL A 161 -3.18 -0.47 10.09
C VAL A 161 -3.82 0.37 8.99
N VAL A 162 -3.98 -0.23 7.82
CA VAL A 162 -4.61 0.41 6.66
C VAL A 162 -5.90 -0.34 6.31
N THR A 163 -6.98 0.38 6.05
CA THR A 163 -8.23 -0.24 5.62
C THR A 163 -8.98 0.59 4.58
N THR A 164 -9.68 -0.11 3.68
CA THR A 164 -10.65 0.50 2.76
C THR A 164 -12.02 0.74 3.40
N GLY A 165 -12.22 0.35 4.67
CA GLY A 165 -13.39 0.68 5.47
C GLY A 165 -13.08 1.79 6.48
N ARG A 166 -13.71 1.75 7.65
CA ARG A 166 -13.47 2.70 8.75
C ARG A 166 -12.80 2.03 9.96
N PHE A 167 -12.37 2.85 10.92
CA PHE A 167 -12.06 2.38 12.28
C PHE A 167 -13.24 2.68 13.19
N SER A 168 -13.58 1.74 14.08
CA SER A 168 -14.55 1.99 15.14
C SER A 168 -13.98 2.96 16.19
N ASP A 169 -14.86 3.55 17.00
CA ASP A 169 -14.43 4.49 18.04
C ASP A 169 -13.59 3.77 19.11
N GLU A 170 -13.89 2.50 19.41
CA GLU A 170 -13.09 1.68 20.31
C GLU A 170 -11.69 1.42 19.74
N ALA A 171 -11.55 1.23 18.42
CA ALA A 171 -10.24 1.07 17.80
C ALA A 171 -9.40 2.34 17.92
N ARG A 172 -10.02 3.52 17.70
CA ARG A 172 -9.35 4.82 17.85
C ARG A 172 -8.96 5.08 19.31
N ALA A 173 -9.85 4.81 20.25
CA ALA A 173 -9.59 4.94 21.68
C ALA A 173 -8.47 4.00 22.14
N TYR A 174 -8.46 2.76 21.65
CA TYR A 174 -7.39 1.80 21.93
C TYR A 174 -6.04 2.30 21.43
N ALA A 175 -5.95 2.77 20.18
CA ALA A 175 -4.71 3.32 19.63
C ALA A 175 -4.20 4.54 20.41
N ALA A 176 -5.11 5.40 20.89
CA ALA A 176 -4.73 6.57 21.69
C ALA A 176 -4.30 6.22 23.13
N GLY A 177 -4.78 5.10 23.68
CA GLY A 177 -4.52 4.68 25.05
C GLY A 177 -3.30 3.78 25.23
N VAL A 178 -2.75 3.21 24.15
CA VAL A 178 -1.59 2.34 24.22
C VAL A 178 -0.29 3.16 24.31
N SER A 179 0.56 2.83 25.27
CA SER A 179 1.83 3.52 25.51
C SER A 179 3.01 2.68 25.02
N GLY A 180 4.07 3.35 24.56
CA GLY A 180 5.32 2.69 24.15
C GLY A 180 5.31 2.12 22.72
N VAL A 181 4.23 2.35 21.97
CA VAL A 181 4.13 1.99 20.55
C VAL A 181 3.44 3.13 19.77
N ASP A 182 3.86 3.32 18.52
CA ASP A 182 3.28 4.24 17.56
C ASP A 182 2.38 3.46 16.59
N LEU A 183 1.07 3.66 16.70
CA LEU A 183 0.07 3.03 15.84
C LEU A 183 -0.55 4.05 14.89
N ARG A 184 -0.17 3.99 13.61
CA ARG A 184 -0.81 4.76 12.55
C ARG A 184 -2.06 4.05 12.03
N LEU A 185 -3.20 4.74 12.01
CA LEU A 185 -4.48 4.23 11.53
C LEU A 185 -4.92 4.95 10.26
N ILE A 186 -4.84 4.29 9.10
CA ILE A 186 -5.21 4.88 7.80
C ILE A 186 -6.54 4.28 7.34
N GLY A 187 -7.62 5.03 7.54
CA GLY A 187 -8.97 4.64 7.13
C GLY A 187 -9.29 5.02 5.68
N GLN A 188 -10.48 4.67 5.19
CA GLN A 188 -10.91 4.94 3.81
C GLN A 188 -10.71 6.38 3.36
N ARG A 189 -11.01 7.36 4.22
CA ARG A 189 -10.88 8.78 3.87
C ARG A 189 -9.42 9.17 3.71
N GLU A 190 -8.59 8.92 4.73
CA GLU A 190 -7.16 9.24 4.71
C GLU A 190 -6.44 8.47 3.59
N LEU A 191 -6.81 7.21 3.35
CA LEU A 191 -6.26 6.41 2.26
C LEU A 191 -6.50 7.09 0.90
N GLY A 192 -7.73 7.55 0.65
CA GLY A 192 -8.07 8.26 -0.58
C GLY A 192 -7.34 9.59 -0.72
N GLU A 193 -7.25 10.37 0.37
CA GLU A 193 -6.52 11.64 0.42
C GLU A 193 -5.02 11.43 0.13
N LEU A 194 -4.39 10.43 0.74
CA LEU A 194 -3.00 10.04 0.48
C LEU A 194 -2.78 9.63 -0.97
N MET A 195 -3.70 8.86 -1.55
CA MET A 195 -3.61 8.46 -2.96
C MET A 195 -3.65 9.68 -3.89
N VAL A 196 -4.52 10.66 -3.62
CA VAL A 196 -4.59 11.89 -4.42
C VAL A 196 -3.33 12.73 -4.24
N ALA A 197 -2.90 12.95 -2.99
CA ALA A 197 -1.72 13.75 -2.67
C ALA A 197 -0.45 13.21 -3.36
N HIS A 198 -0.27 11.88 -3.36
CA HIS A 198 0.89 11.20 -3.96
C HIS A 198 0.67 10.80 -5.42
N ARG A 199 -0.40 11.27 -6.06
CA ARG A 199 -0.81 10.95 -7.44
C ARG A 199 -0.77 9.44 -7.70
N PHE A 200 -1.17 8.65 -6.70
CA PHE A 200 -1.11 7.20 -6.71
C PHE A 200 -2.38 6.62 -7.34
N GLY A 201 -2.25 5.94 -8.48
CA GLY A 201 -3.40 5.45 -9.24
C GLY A 201 -4.16 6.55 -9.99
N VAL A 202 -3.59 7.76 -10.08
CA VAL A 202 -4.14 8.91 -10.82
C VAL A 202 -3.38 9.07 -12.13
N ALA A 203 -4.10 9.31 -13.23
CA ALA A 203 -3.51 9.70 -14.51
C ALA A 203 -3.60 11.21 -14.67
N LEU A 204 -2.46 11.87 -14.88
CA LEU A 204 -2.43 13.29 -15.25
C LEU A 204 -2.66 13.40 -16.76
N THR A 205 -3.59 14.26 -17.16
CA THR A 205 -3.70 14.72 -18.55
C THR A 205 -2.97 16.05 -18.61
N LEU A 206 -1.96 16.15 -19.46
CA LEU A 206 -1.33 17.42 -19.82
C LEU A 206 -2.08 17.96 -21.04
N ASP A 207 -2.50 19.21 -20.96
CA ASP A 207 -3.17 19.91 -22.06
C ASP A 207 -2.50 21.27 -22.27
N VAL A 208 -2.77 21.89 -23.42
CA VAL A 208 -2.30 23.25 -23.71
C VAL A 208 -3.10 24.22 -22.85
N ASP A 209 -2.41 25.10 -22.13
CA ASP A 209 -3.03 26.20 -21.41
C ASP A 209 -3.36 27.32 -22.40
N GLU A 210 -4.54 27.26 -23.02
CA GLU A 210 -5.01 28.28 -23.96
C GLU A 210 -5.07 29.68 -23.28
N SER A 211 -5.29 29.75 -21.96
CA SER A 211 -5.33 31.03 -21.23
C SER A 211 -3.97 31.74 -21.20
N PHE A 212 -2.87 30.99 -21.32
CA PHE A 212 -1.55 31.56 -21.51
C PHE A 212 -1.41 32.32 -22.84
N PHE A 213 -2.11 31.88 -23.89
CA PHE A 213 -2.05 32.47 -25.23
C PHE A 213 -3.13 33.55 -25.48
N GLU A 214 -4.12 33.69 -24.60
CA GLU A 214 -5.17 34.71 -24.69
C GLU A 214 -4.79 36.05 -24.03
N ILE A 215 -3.64 36.13 -23.34
CA ILE A 215 -3.10 37.39 -22.81
C ILE A 215 -2.30 38.08 -23.92
N GLY A 216 -3.00 38.67 -24.89
CA GLY A 216 -2.45 39.45 -26.01
C GLY A 216 -3.41 40.52 -26.49
#